data_AF-A0A7Y5F4F9-F1
#
_entry.id   AF-A0A7Y5F4F9-F1
#
_cell.length_a   1.000
_cell.length_b   1.000
_cell.length_c   1.000
_cell.angle_alpha   90.00
_cell.angle_beta   90.00
_cell.angle_gamma   90.00
#
_symmetry.space_group_name_H-M   'P 1'
#
loop_
_entity.id
_entity.type
_entity.pdbx_description
1 polymer ?
#
loop_
_entity_poly.entity_id
_entity_poly.type
_entity_poly.pdbx_seq_one_letter_code
_entity_poly.pdbx_strand_id
1 'polypeptide(L)' 'MSPLPTRIAIIGSGVIGSGWAAHFLRNGMTVTAYDPHR' A
#
# COMPACT_ATOMS: atom_id res chain seq x y z
N MET A 1 24.86 -1.81 -1.58
CA MET A 1 23.49 -1.84 -2.12
C MET A 1 22.54 -1.49 -0.98
N SER A 2 21.73 -0.44 -1.11
CA SER A 2 20.68 -0.15 -0.12
C SER A 2 19.63 -1.26 -0.17
N PRO A 3 19.02 -1.68 0.96
CA PRO A 3 17.90 -2.61 0.91
C PRO A 3 16.75 -2.00 0.10
N LEU A 4 16.01 -2.86 -0.63
CA LEU A 4 14.82 -2.43 -1.36
C LEU A 4 13.78 -1.88 -0.37
N PRO A 5 13.04 -0.82 -0.72
CA PRO A 5 12.02 -0.24 0.14
C PRO A 5 10.91 -1.26 0.44
N THR A 6 10.58 -1.42 1.71
CA THR A 6 9.56 -2.38 2.20
C THR A 6 8.28 -1.70 2.67
N ARG A 7 8.18 -0.38 2.58
CA ARG A 7 7.04 0.42 3.04
C ARG A 7 6.38 1.16 1.87
N ILE A 8 5.07 1.02 1.75
CA ILE A 8 4.26 1.58 0.67
C ILE A 8 3.22 2.52 1.25
N ALA A 9 3.08 3.70 0.64
CA ALA A 9 1.97 4.60 0.88
C ALA A 9 0.94 4.45 -0.25
N ILE A 10 -0.33 4.28 0.11
CA ILE A 10 -1.48 4.25 -0.81
C ILE A 10 -2.32 5.50 -0.55
N ILE A 11 -2.57 6.29 -1.61
CA ILE A 11 -3.45 7.45 -1.55
C ILE A 11 -4.71 7.14 -2.35
N GLY A 12 -5.85 7.08 -1.66
CA GLY A 12 -7.13 6.57 -2.16
C GLY A 12 -7.29 5.07 -1.89
N SER A 13 -8.35 4.70 -1.15
CA SER A 13 -8.63 3.33 -0.70
C SER A 13 -9.85 2.70 -1.39
N GLY A 14 -10.26 3.25 -2.53
CA GLY A 14 -11.27 2.65 -3.41
C GLY A 14 -10.83 1.30 -4.01
N VAL A 15 -11.58 0.77 -4.98
CA VAL A 15 -11.35 -0.58 -5.54
C VAL A 15 -9.91 -0.78 -6.03
N ILE A 16 -9.36 0.19 -6.77
CA ILE A 16 -7.99 0.09 -7.27
C ILE A 16 -6.98 0.17 -6.12
N GLY A 17 -7.12 1.16 -5.23
CA GLY A 17 -6.20 1.37 -4.12
C GLY A 17 -6.15 0.18 -3.15
N SER A 18 -7.31 -0.38 -2.82
CA SER A 18 -7.43 -1.59 -1.99
C SER A 18 -6.85 -2.83 -2.66
N GLY A 19 -7.02 -2.99 -3.98
CA GLY A 19 -6.38 -4.05 -4.75
C GLY A 19 -4.85 -4.00 -4.68
N TRP A 20 -4.27 -2.81 -4.82
CA TRP A 20 -2.83 -2.61 -4.66
C TRP A 20 -2.36 -2.80 -3.21
N ALA A 21 -3.11 -2.31 -2.23
CA ALA A 21 -2.80 -2.54 -0.82
C ALA A 21 -2.74 -4.04 -0.50
N ALA A 22 -3.73 -4.82 -0.96
CA ALA A 22 -3.73 -6.27 -0.80
C ALA A 22 -2.55 -6.94 -1.52
N HIS A 23 -2.21 -6.49 -2.72
CA HIS A 23 -1.04 -6.99 -3.44
C HIS A 23 0.26 -6.77 -2.63
N PHE A 24 0.49 -5.58 -2.09
CA PHE A 24 1.72 -5.29 -1.34
C PHE A 24 1.76 -5.98 0.02
N LEU A 25 0.64 -6.04 0.74
CA LEU A 25 0.53 -6.82 1.98
C LEU A 25 0.84 -8.30 1.75
N ARG A 26 0.35 -8.89 0.65
CA ARG A 26 0.65 -10.27 0.27
C ARG A 26 2.14 -10.51 0.01
N ASN A 27 2.88 -9.47 -0.40
CA ASN A 27 4.33 -9.52 -0.60
C ASN A 27 5.14 -9.23 0.68
N GLY A 28 4.48 -9.16 1.84
CA GLY A 28 5.15 -8.90 3.13
C GLY A 28 5.59 -7.45 3.33
N MET A 29 5.08 -6.53 2.52
CA MET A 29 5.38 -5.11 2.65
C MET A 29 4.48 -4.47 3.70
N THR A 30 4.98 -3.41 4.36
CA THR A 30 4.17 -2.58 5.25
C THR A 30 3.43 -1.54 4.43
N VAL A 31 2.09 -1.51 4.51
CA VAL A 31 1.26 -0.56 3.77
C VAL A 31 0.61 0.44 4.72
N THR A 32 0.68 1.72 4.38
CA THR A 32 -0.10 2.79 5.02
C THR A 32 -1.02 3.38 3.96
N ALA A 33 -2.33 3.37 4.22
CA ALA A 33 -3.33 3.93 3.32
C ALA A 33 -3.93 5.21 3.89
N TYR A 34 -4.16 6.20 3.05
CA TYR A 34 -4.92 7.41 3.36
C TYR A 34 -6.00 7.61 2.30
N ASP A 35 -7.22 7.91 2.73
CA ASP A 35 -8.34 8.24 1.87
C ASP A 35 -9.19 9.31 2.56
N PRO A 36 -9.32 10.53 2.00
CA PRO A 36 -10.04 11.61 2.65
C PRO A 36 -11.56 11.37 2.74
N HIS A 37 -12.08 10.37 2.04
CA HIS A 37 -13.51 10.02 2.04
C HIS A 37 -13.82 8.78 2.89
N ARG A 38 -12.84 8.21 3.59
CA ARG A 38 -12.97 7.02 4.43
C ARG A 38 -12.39 7.23 5.81
#